data_AF-A0A0E9R541-F1
#
_entry.id   AF-A0A0E9R541-F1
#
_cell.length_a   1.000
_cell.length_b   1.000
_cell.length_c   1.000
_cell.angle_alpha   90.00
_cell.angle_beta   90.00
_cell.angle_gamma   90.00
#
_symmetry.space_group_name_H-M   'P 1'
#
loop_
_entity.id
_entity.type
_entity.pdbx_description
1 polymer ?
#
loop_
_entity_poly.entity_id
_entity_poly.type
_entity_poly.pdbx_seq_one_letter_code
_entity_poly.pdbx_strand_id
1 'polypeptide(L)' 'MVLENPMELFSITVEILDINDNSPVFSTKEITLDISELAVIGARLFRRAVDADVGINTLQSYSLKPTHILILKSKPSPRE' A
#
# COMPACT_ATOMS: atom_id res chain seq x y z
N MET A 1 47.60 32.17 -15.76
CA MET A 1 46.15 31.92 -15.90
C MET A 1 45.75 30.93 -14.83
N VAL A 2 44.79 31.35 -13.99
CA VAL A 2 43.99 30.58 -13.01
C VAL A 2 44.77 29.73 -12.01
N LEU A 3 45.37 30.38 -10.99
CA LEU A 3 45.82 29.71 -9.77
C LEU A 3 45.62 30.62 -8.55
N GLU A 4 44.39 31.01 -8.26
CA GLU A 4 44.08 31.83 -7.08
C GLU A 4 42.86 31.33 -6.29
N ASN A 5 42.14 30.30 -6.74
CA ASN A 5 41.18 29.57 -5.90
C ASN A 5 40.80 28.24 -6.55
N PRO A 6 41.22 27.06 -6.05
CA PRO A 6 40.67 25.80 -6.54
C PRO A 6 39.16 25.80 -6.28
N MET A 7 38.34 25.40 -7.26
CA MET A 7 36.90 25.30 -7.02
C MET A 7 36.66 24.25 -5.93
N GLU A 8 36.18 24.68 -4.76
CA GLU A 8 35.70 23.77 -3.73
C GLU A 8 34.30 23.28 -4.13
N LEU A 9 34.19 21.98 -4.36
CA LEU A 9 32.91 21.32 -4.66
C LEU A 9 32.29 20.86 -3.35
N PHE A 10 31.15 21.45 -2.99
CA PHE A 10 30.32 20.99 -1.88
C PHE A 10 29.17 20.16 -2.42
N SER A 11 29.14 18.88 -2.07
CA SER A 11 27.99 18.01 -2.36
C SER A 11 26.98 18.14 -1.22
N ILE A 12 25.74 18.52 -1.56
CA ILE A 12 24.63 18.54 -0.63
C ILE A 12 23.68 17.41 -1.04
N THR A 13 23.40 16.51 -0.09
CA THR A 13 22.37 15.48 -0.26
C THR A 13 21.12 15.94 0.45
N VAL A 14 20.00 15.93 -0.27
CA VAL A 14 18.67 16.18 0.29
C VAL A 14 17.87 14.89 0.19
N GLU A 15 17.40 14.41 1.33
CA GLU A 15 16.48 13.27 1.40
C GLU A 15 15.05 13.80 1.54
N ILE A 16 14.15 13.29 0.71
CA ILE A 16 12.72 13.58 0.82
C ILE A 16 12.07 12.42 1.58
N LEU A 17 11.50 12.75 2.73
CA LEU A 17 10.80 11.80 3.58
C LEU A 17 9.31 11.77 3.24
N ASP A 18 8.77 10.57 3.18
CA ASP A 18 7.35 10.33 2.96
C ASP A 18 6.50 10.76 4.17
N ILE A 19 5.33 11.31 3.91
CA ILE A 19 4.31 11.60 4.93
C ILE A 19 3.02 10.86 4.56
N ASN A 20 2.24 10.48 5.56
CA ASN A 20 0.98 9.78 5.34
C ASN A 20 -0.13 10.77 4.94
N ASP A 21 -0.10 11.24 3.69
CA ASP A 21 -1.09 12.14 3.12
C ASP A 21 -1.99 11.48 2.06
N ASN A 22 -1.76 10.21 1.72
CA ASN A 22 -2.62 9.42 0.86
C ASN A 22 -3.34 8.32 1.66
N SER A 23 -4.65 8.18 1.44
CA SER A 23 -5.42 7.10 2.05
C SER A 23 -5.54 5.92 1.07
N PRO A 24 -5.51 4.65 1.54
CA PRO A 24 -5.76 3.51 0.68
C PRO A 24 -7.12 3.60 -0.01
N VAL A 25 -7.15 3.38 -1.34
CA VAL A 25 -8.36 3.44 -2.17
C VAL A 25 -8.62 2.15 -2.91
N PHE A 26 -9.88 1.70 -2.91
CA PHE A 26 -10.35 0.67 -3.84
C PHE A 26 -10.60 1.29 -5.22
N SER A 27 -10.47 0.49 -6.28
CA SER A 27 -10.73 0.92 -7.66
C SER A 27 -12.18 1.35 -7.91
N THR A 28 -13.11 0.89 -7.06
CA THR A 28 -14.55 1.19 -7.12
C THR A 28 -15.07 1.50 -5.73
N LYS A 29 -16.04 2.42 -5.62
CA LYS A 29 -16.65 2.82 -4.35
C LYS A 29 -17.56 1.75 -3.77
N GLU A 30 -18.22 1.00 -4.65
CA GLU A 30 -19.09 -0.11 -4.30
C GLU A 30 -18.69 -1.33 -5.11
N ILE A 31 -18.67 -2.49 -4.45
CA ILE A 31 -18.27 -3.76 -5.05
C ILE A 31 -19.39 -4.76 -4.77
N THR A 32 -20.13 -5.12 -5.81
CA THR A 32 -21.07 -6.24 -5.76
C THR A 32 -20.31 -7.55 -5.98
N LEU A 33 -20.61 -8.56 -5.16
CA LEU A 33 -19.98 -9.88 -5.22
C LEU A 33 -21.05 -10.93 -5.47
N ASP A 34 -20.99 -11.56 -6.63
CA ASP A 34 -21.84 -12.71 -6.96
C ASP A 34 -21.11 -14.00 -6.58
N ILE A 35 -21.67 -14.74 -5.63
CA ILE A 35 -21.11 -15.99 -5.13
C ILE A 35 -22.10 -17.11 -5.45
N SER A 36 -21.67 -18.11 -6.21
CA SER A 36 -22.48 -19.30 -6.47
C SER A 36 -22.72 -20.06 -5.17
N GLU A 37 -23.93 -20.55 -4.97
CA GLU A 37 -24.25 -21.47 -3.87
C GLU A 37 -23.47 -22.79 -3.94
N LEU A 38 -22.96 -23.13 -5.13
CA LEU A 38 -22.11 -24.30 -5.36
C LEU A 38 -20.63 -24.01 -5.08
N ALA A 39 -20.29 -22.78 -4.65
CA ALA A 39 -18.94 -22.42 -4.30
C ALA A 39 -18.42 -23.31 -3.16
N VAL A 40 -17.23 -23.88 -3.36
CA VAL A 40 -16.60 -24.71 -2.35
C VAL A 40 -16.18 -23.89 -1.13
N ILE A 41 -16.30 -24.50 0.06
CA ILE A 41 -15.81 -23.88 1.29
C ILE A 41 -14.31 -23.60 1.16
N GLY A 42 -13.92 -22.37 1.50
CA GLY A 42 -12.52 -21.92 1.38
C GLY A 42 -12.18 -21.30 0.03
N ALA A 43 -13.14 -21.17 -0.90
CA ALA A 43 -13.00 -20.33 -2.07
C ALA A 43 -12.55 -18.91 -1.67
N ARG A 44 -11.61 -18.34 -2.44
CA ARG A 44 -10.97 -17.06 -2.11
C ARG A 44 -11.39 -16.00 -3.10
N LEU A 45 -11.76 -14.84 -2.56
CA LEU A 45 -12.03 -13.63 -3.30
C LEU A 45 -10.94 -12.61 -3.00
N PHE A 46 -10.51 -11.86 -4.00
CA PHE A 46 -9.43 -10.88 -3.85
C PHE A 46 -9.92 -9.49 -4.26
N ARG A 47 -9.80 -8.53 -3.34
CA ARG A 47 -10.01 -7.10 -3.58
C ARG A 47 -8.86 -6.36 -2.95
N ARG A 48 -8.21 -5.52 -3.74
CA ARG A 48 -7.03 -4.76 -3.33
C ARG A 48 -7.35 -3.29 -3.36
N ALA A 49 -7.11 -2.62 -2.23
CA ALA A 49 -6.90 -1.20 -2.17
C ALA A 49 -5.45 -0.87 -2.56
N VAL A 50 -5.25 0.28 -3.18
CA VAL A 50 -3.95 0.83 -3.55
C VAL A 50 -3.71 2.05 -2.69
N ASP A 51 -2.49 2.16 -2.19
CA ASP A 51 -2.00 3.32 -1.46
C ASP A 51 -0.77 3.85 -2.20
N ALA A 52 -0.70 5.17 -2.37
CA ALA A 52 0.40 5.81 -3.08
C ALA A 52 1.61 6.03 -2.15
N ASP A 53 1.42 5.98 -0.84
CA ASP A 53 2.48 6.15 0.15
C ASP A 53 3.38 4.91 0.20
N VAL A 54 4.59 5.10 0.74
CA VAL A 54 5.66 4.10 0.74
C VAL A 54 6.00 3.59 2.14
N GLY A 55 6.64 2.42 2.21
CA GLY A 55 7.09 1.83 3.47
C GLY A 55 5.93 1.63 4.46
N ILE A 56 6.08 2.17 5.67
CA ILE A 56 5.07 2.02 6.73
C ILE A 56 3.78 2.81 6.49
N ASN A 57 3.82 3.83 5.64
CA ASN A 57 2.65 4.65 5.35
C ASN A 57 1.73 3.98 4.33
N THR A 58 2.21 2.99 3.58
CA THR A 58 1.37 2.22 2.64
C THR A 58 0.29 1.40 3.36
N LEU A 59 -0.63 0.82 2.59
CA LEU A 59 -1.69 -0.06 3.09
C LEU A 59 -1.19 -1.15 4.05
N GLN A 60 -1.58 -1.06 5.32
CA GLN A 60 -1.17 -2.00 6.37
C GLN A 60 -2.13 -3.18 6.58
N SER A 61 -3.44 -2.93 6.52
CA SER A 61 -4.43 -3.95 6.86
C SER A 61 -5.79 -3.71 6.24
N TYR A 62 -6.59 -4.78 6.21
CA TYR A 62 -8.00 -4.72 5.87
C TYR A 62 -8.82 -5.10 7.10
N SER A 63 -10.06 -4.61 7.15
CA SER A 63 -11.05 -5.03 8.12
C SER A 63 -12.31 -5.47 7.38
N LEU A 64 -12.98 -6.49 7.91
CA LEU A 64 -14.25 -6.98 7.41
C LEU A 64 -15.21 -7.01 8.61
N LYS A 65 -16.39 -6.42 8.42
CA LYS A 65 -17.46 -6.54 9.43
C LYS A 65 -17.77 -8.03 9.64
N PRO A 66 -18.00 -8.48 10.88
CA PRO A 66 -18.30 -9.89 11.13
C PRO A 66 -19.47 -10.39 10.28
N THR A 67 -19.30 -11.55 9.65
CA THR A 67 -20.36 -12.24 8.90
C THR A 67 -20.30 -13.73 9.17
N HIS A 68 -21.41 -14.45 8.91
CA HIS A 68 -21.46 -15.91 9.06
C HIS A 68 -20.81 -16.67 7.89
N ILE A 69 -20.64 -16.01 6.74
CA ILE A 69 -20.30 -16.65 5.46
C ILE A 69 -18.89 -16.30 4.96
N LEU A 70 -18.37 -15.12 5.31
CA LEU A 70 -17.09 -14.61 4.81
C LEU A 70 -16.12 -14.38 5.97
N ILE A 71 -14.87 -14.75 5.74
CA ILE A 71 -13.75 -14.55 6.67
C ILE A 71 -12.65 -13.80 5.92
N LEU A 72 -12.16 -12.72 6.52
CA LEU A 72 -10.98 -12.03 6.02
C LEU A 72 -9.74 -12.86 6.34
N LYS A 73 -8.96 -13.20 5.32
CA LYS A 73 -7.62 -13.77 5.47
C LYS A 73 -6.59 -12.69 5.21
N SER A 74 -5.89 -12.25 6.25
CA SER A 74 -4.70 -11.41 6.08
C SER A 74 -3.54 -12.26 5.56
N LYS A 75 -2.79 -11.74 4.58
CA LYS A 75 -1.39 -12.13 4.41
C LYS A 75 -0.56 -11.14 5.24
N PRO A 76 0.46 -11.59 5.99
CA PRO A 76 1.43 -10.66 6.55
C PRO A 76 2.03 -9.84 5.39
N SER A 77 2.12 -8.52 5.54
CA SER A 77 2.87 -7.70 4.59
C SER A 77 4.33 -8.16 4.60
N PRO A 78 5.02 -8.19 3.45
CA PRO A 78 6.47 -8.29 3.46
C PRO A 78 6.98 -7.09 4.28
N ARG A 79 7.72 -7.36 5.35
CA ARG A 79 8.56 -6.34 5.96
C ARG A 79 9.66 -6.08 4.94
N GLU A 80 9.63 -4.94 4.28
CA GLU A 80 10.83 -4.37 3.63
C GLU A 80 11.74 -3.78 4.71
#